data_AF-A0AAD9IWN9-F1
#
_entry.id   AF-A0AAD9IWN9-F1
#
_cell.length_a   1.000
_cell.length_b   1.000
_cell.length_c   1.000
_cell.angle_alpha   90.00
_cell.angle_beta   90.00
_cell.angle_gamma   90.00
#
_symmetry.space_group_name_H-M   'P 1'
#
loop_
_entity.id
_entity.type
_entity.pdbx_description
1 polymer ?
#
loop_
_entity_poly.entity_id
_entity_poly.type
_entity_poly.pdbx_seq_one_letter_code
_entity_poly.pdbx_strand_id
1 'polypeptide(L)'
;MNKVALVTGSTSGIGLSIAETLASRGCSLIITGFGDDEHISKITENIRSKYEVKINYIFADLSNTKDISTLWQQVTELYPEGVDILVNSAGWGRIINLSSVRGLRANPLGSAYCAAKHGLLGLTK
;
A
#
# COMPACT_ATOMS: atom_id res chain seq x y z
N MET A 1 -2.63 0.88 -28.34
CA MET A 1 -3.26 1.77 -27.34
C MET A 1 -2.46 1.65 -26.06
N ASN A 2 -2.04 2.77 -25.48
CA ASN A 2 -1.39 2.79 -24.16
C ASN A 2 -2.50 2.85 -23.10
N LYS A 3 -2.60 1.83 -22.24
CA LYS A 3 -3.65 1.74 -21.21
C LYS A 3 -3.32 2.61 -20.00
N VAL A 4 -4.35 3.10 -19.33
CA VAL A 4 -4.23 3.87 -18.09
C VAL A 4 -4.62 3.01 -16.90
N ALA A 5 -3.76 2.95 -15.89
CA ALA A 5 -4.00 2.22 -14.66
C ALA A 5 -4.02 3.14 -13.43
N LEU A 6 -5.09 3.07 -12.64
CA LEU A 6 -5.19 3.65 -11.30
C LEU A 6 -4.89 2.57 -10.26
N VAL A 7 -3.82 2.73 -9.50
CA VAL A 7 -3.41 1.79 -8.46
C VAL A 7 -3.53 2.47 -7.11
N THR A 8 -4.37 1.91 -6.22
CA THR A 8 -4.53 2.41 -4.85
C THR A 8 -3.55 1.73 -3.90
N GLY A 9 -3.10 2.43 -2.85
CA GLY A 9 -2.12 1.88 -1.90
C GLY A 9 -0.76 1.60 -2.52
N SER A 10 -0.37 2.41 -3.51
CA SER A 10 0.77 2.14 -4.39
C SER A 10 2.04 2.90 -4.03
N THR A 11 2.14 3.40 -2.81
CA THR A 11 3.34 4.08 -2.29
C THR A 11 4.31 3.12 -1.59
N SER A 12 3.93 1.84 -1.41
CA SER A 12 4.81 0.80 -0.86
C SER A 12 4.29 -0.60 -1.19
N GLY A 13 5.06 -1.62 -0.80
CA GLY A 13 4.63 -3.01 -0.79
C GLY A 13 4.09 -3.52 -2.13
N ILE A 14 3.02 -4.32 -2.04
CA ILE A 14 2.41 -5.00 -3.19
C ILE A 14 1.86 -3.99 -4.21
N GLY A 15 1.21 -2.92 -3.75
CA GLY A 15 0.63 -1.91 -4.65
C GLY A 15 1.70 -1.23 -5.50
N LEU A 16 2.85 -0.87 -4.92
CA LEU A 16 3.97 -0.30 -5.66
C LEU A 16 4.55 -1.31 -6.67
N SER A 17 4.75 -2.57 -6.27
CA SER A 17 5.24 -3.60 -7.19
C SER A 17 4.28 -3.86 -8.36
N ILE A 18 2.96 -3.81 -8.13
CA ILE A 18 1.96 -3.91 -9.21
C ILE A 18 2.07 -2.69 -10.14
N ALA A 19 2.19 -1.47 -9.58
CA ALA A 19 2.35 -0.26 -10.37
C ALA A 19 3.61 -0.33 -11.27
N GLU A 20 4.77 -0.70 -10.72
CA GLU A 20 6.00 -0.89 -11.49
C GLU A 20 5.84 -1.95 -12.60
N THR A 21 5.12 -3.03 -12.31
CA THR A 21 4.85 -4.13 -13.23
C THR A 21 3.90 -3.73 -14.37
N LEU A 22 3.01 -2.77 -14.13
CA LEU A 22 2.14 -2.18 -15.15
C LEU A 22 2.90 -1.16 -16.00
N ALA A 23 3.75 -0.34 -15.38
CA ALA A 23 4.65 0.57 -16.08
C ALA A 23 5.61 -0.19 -17.02
N SER A 24 6.16 -1.34 -16.57
CA SER A 24 7.03 -2.17 -17.41
C SER A 24 6.31 -2.79 -18.62
N ARG A 25 4.97 -2.83 -18.60
CA ARG A 25 4.12 -3.22 -19.73
C ARG A 25 3.66 -2.03 -20.57
N GLY A 26 4.22 -0.86 -20.32
CA GLY A 26 3.96 0.37 -21.04
C GLY A 26 2.70 1.10 -20.61
N CYS A 27 2.02 0.71 -19.51
CA CYS A 27 0.82 1.40 -19.05
C CYS A 27 1.16 2.76 -18.43
N SER A 28 0.37 3.78 -18.74
CA SER A 28 0.39 5.03 -17.98
C SER A 28 -0.22 4.81 -16.60
N LEU A 29 0.34 5.48 -15.59
CA LEU A 29 -0.01 5.25 -14.19
C LEU A 29 -0.61 6.48 -13.52
N ILE A 30 -1.58 6.21 -12.66
CA ILE A 30 -2.02 7.08 -11.58
C ILE A 30 -1.80 6.29 -10.28
N ILE A 31 -0.95 6.82 -9.41
CA ILE A 31 -0.65 6.22 -8.10
C ILE A 31 -1.28 7.05 -6.97
N THR A 32 -1.82 6.37 -5.96
CA THR A 32 -2.40 7.02 -4.79
C THR A 32 -2.10 6.23 -3.51
N GLY A 33 -1.88 6.93 -2.40
CA GLY A 33 -1.55 6.36 -1.10
C GLY A 33 -0.88 7.40 -0.19
N PHE A 34 -0.48 6.96 1.00
CA PHE A 34 0.21 7.82 1.97
C PHE A 34 1.72 7.87 1.69
N GLY A 35 2.32 9.05 1.84
CA GLY A 35 3.75 9.30 1.72
C GLY A 35 4.04 10.79 1.80
N ASP A 36 5.25 11.16 2.23
CA ASP A 36 5.74 12.54 2.15
C ASP A 36 6.25 12.87 0.74
N ASP A 37 6.48 14.15 0.47
CA ASP A 37 6.87 14.64 -0.87
C ASP A 37 8.18 14.02 -1.36
N GLU A 38 9.14 13.76 -0.46
CA GLU A 38 10.42 13.15 -0.81
C GLU A 38 10.23 11.69 -1.28
N HIS A 39 9.46 10.90 -0.52
CA HIS A 39 9.16 9.52 -0.84
C HIS A 39 8.39 9.39 -2.15
N ILE A 40 7.38 10.25 -2.36
CA ILE A 40 6.60 10.27 -3.61
C ILE A 40 7.47 10.67 -4.80
N SER A 41 8.31 11.70 -4.66
CA SER A 41 9.24 12.14 -5.71
C SER A 41 10.16 11.00 -6.11
N LYS A 42 10.76 10.30 -5.14
CA LYS A 42 11.63 9.15 -5.37
C LYS A 42 10.94 8.03 -6.13
N ILE A 43 9.70 7.68 -5.79
CA ILE A 43 8.92 6.64 -6.49
C ILE A 43 8.67 7.06 -7.94
N THR A 44 8.18 8.28 -8.15
CA THR A 44 7.81 8.75 -9.50
C THR A 44 9.03 8.89 -10.40
N GLU A 45 10.17 9.38 -9.89
CA GLU A 45 11.45 9.44 -10.61
C GLU A 45 11.99 8.05 -10.95
N ASN A 46 11.88 7.09 -10.03
CA ASN A 46 12.33 5.72 -10.28
C ASN A 46 11.56 5.07 -11.43
N ILE A 47 10.24 5.26 -11.46
CA ILE A 47 9.39 4.71 -12.53
C ILE A 47 9.67 5.42 -13.86
N ARG A 48 9.77 6.76 -13.86
CA ARG A 48 10.06 7.55 -15.08
C ARG A 48 11.43 7.23 -15.69
N SER A 49 12.43 6.95 -14.86
CA SER A 49 13.78 6.64 -15.34
C SER A 49 13.89 5.23 -15.92
N LYS A 50 13.07 4.28 -15.45
CA LYS A 50 13.08 2.89 -15.92
C LYS A 50 12.16 2.64 -17.11
N TYR A 51 11.06 3.38 -17.19
CA TYR A 51 9.98 3.09 -18.14
C TYR A 51 9.50 4.37 -18.83
N GLU A 52 9.28 4.27 -20.14
CA GLU A 52 8.75 5.37 -20.96
C GLU A 52 7.22 5.48 -20.81
N VAL A 53 6.76 5.83 -19.60
CA VAL A 53 5.34 5.95 -19.27
C VAL A 53 5.04 7.26 -18.55
N LYS A 54 3.80 7.75 -18.71
CA LYS A 54 3.28 8.84 -17.88
C LYS A 54 2.99 8.30 -16.48
N ILE A 55 3.38 9.05 -15.46
CA ILE A 55 3.02 8.75 -14.07
C ILE A 55 2.58 10.04 -13.37
N ASN A 56 1.42 9.97 -12.73
CA ASN A 56 0.86 11.03 -11.91
C ASN A 56 0.60 10.49 -10.51
N TYR A 57 0.88 11.29 -9.49
CA TYR A 57 0.51 11.00 -8.12
C TYR A 57 -0.67 11.91 -7.72
N ILE A 58 -1.68 11.32 -7.08
CA ILE A 58 -2.80 12.04 -6.49
C ILE A 58 -2.97 11.53 -5.07
N PHE A 59 -2.82 12.42 -4.09
CA PHE A 59 -3.11 12.09 -2.71
C PHE A 59 -4.61 11.86 -2.52
N ALA A 60 -4.97 10.77 -1.81
CA ALA A 60 -6.33 10.53 -1.36
C ALA A 60 -6.34 9.60 -0.14
N ASP A 61 -6.98 10.02 0.94
CA ASP A 61 -7.39 9.09 1.99
C ASP A 61 -8.69 8.39 1.57
N LEU A 62 -8.59 7.12 1.17
CA LEU A 62 -9.75 6.33 0.72
C LEU A 62 -10.74 5.96 1.83
N SER A 63 -10.47 6.32 3.09
CA SER A 63 -11.46 6.29 4.17
C SER A 63 -12.37 7.53 4.19
N ASN A 64 -12.02 8.59 3.44
CA ASN A 64 -12.74 9.84 3.34
C ASN A 64 -13.44 9.98 1.98
N THR A 65 -14.76 10.08 1.98
CA THR A 65 -15.57 10.18 0.76
C THR A 65 -15.32 11.46 -0.06
N LYS A 66 -14.86 12.54 0.59
CA LYS A 66 -14.47 13.78 -0.10
C LYS A 66 -13.21 13.57 -0.93
N ASP A 67 -12.19 12.95 -0.33
CA ASP A 67 -10.94 12.62 -1.01
C ASP A 67 -11.18 11.69 -2.19
N ILE A 68 -12.10 10.72 -2.08
CA ILE A 68 -12.49 9.85 -3.20
C ILE A 68 -13.09 10.68 -4.34
N SER A 69 -13.97 11.63 -4.03
CA SER A 69 -14.59 12.50 -5.04
C SER A 69 -13.55 13.40 -5.72
N THR A 70 -12.64 13.97 -4.94
CA THR A 70 -11.54 14.82 -5.43
C THR A 70 -10.51 14.03 -6.25
N LEU A 71 -10.19 12.80 -5.84
CA LEU A 71 -9.35 11.87 -6.60
C LEU A 71 -9.98 11.62 -7.97
N TRP A 72 -11.26 11.25 -7.99
CA TRP A 72 -11.95 10.95 -9.24
C TRP A 72 -12.01 12.17 -10.17
N GLN A 73 -12.28 13.36 -9.63
CA GLN A 73 -12.24 14.60 -10.41
C GLN A 73 -10.88 14.80 -11.09
N GLN A 74 -9.78 14.74 -10.34
CA GLN A 74 -8.42 14.91 -10.89
C GLN A 74 -8.07 13.80 -11.91
N VAL A 75 -8.50 12.56 -11.66
CA VAL A 75 -8.32 11.45 -12.62
C VAL A 75 -9.03 11.77 -13.94
N THR A 76 -10.27 12.25 -13.90
CA THR A 76 -11.03 12.60 -15.11
C THR A 76 -10.49 13.83 -15.83
N GLU A 77 -9.87 14.78 -15.10
CA GLU A 77 -9.17 15.92 -15.69
C GLU A 77 -7.90 15.49 -16.43
N LEU A 78 -7.12 14.57 -15.86
CA LEU A 78 -5.89 14.05 -16.48
C LEU A 78 -6.16 13.07 -17.62
N TYR A 79 -7.22 12.26 -17.50
CA TYR A 79 -7.59 11.20 -18.44
C TYR A 79 -9.11 11.22 -18.70
N PRO A 80 -9.61 12.12 -19.58
CA PRO A 80 -11.03 12.25 -19.89
C PRO A 80 -11.66 10.99 -20.50
N GLU A 81 -10.86 10.20 -21.23
CA GLU A 81 -11.26 8.92 -21.82
C GLU A 81 -11.48 7.82 -20.75
N GLY A 82 -11.05 8.07 -19.51
CA GLY A 82 -11.20 7.17 -18.37
C GLY A 82 -9.97 6.33 -18.04
N VAL A 83 -10.18 5.37 -17.14
CA VAL A 83 -9.16 4.44 -16.65
C VAL A 83 -9.49 3.02 -17.14
N ASP A 84 -8.53 2.33 -17.73
CA ASP A 84 -8.70 0.96 -18.24
C ASP A 84 -8.56 -0.09 -17.13
N ILE A 85 -7.71 0.18 -16.13
CA ILE A 85 -7.35 -0.78 -15.08
C ILE A 85 -7.44 -0.09 -13.73
N LEU A 86 -8.32 -0.59 -12.85
CA LEU A 86 -8.35 -0.22 -11.43
C LEU A 86 -7.77 -1.35 -10.60
N VAL A 87 -6.73 -1.05 -9.81
CA VAL A 87 -6.18 -1.99 -8.82
C VAL A 87 -6.50 -1.46 -7.43
N ASN A 88 -7.44 -2.12 -6.75
CA ASN A 88 -7.80 -1.79 -5.38
C ASN A 88 -6.85 -2.49 -4.38
N SER A 89 -5.62 -1.96 -4.26
CA SER A 89 -4.59 -2.51 -3.36
C SER A 89 -4.41 -1.70 -2.07
N ALA A 90 -5.13 -0.60 -1.89
CA ALA A 90 -5.14 0.14 -0.64
C ALA A 90 -5.75 -0.70 0.48
N GLY A 91 -5.00 -0.80 1.57
CA GLY A 91 -5.42 -1.50 2.77
C GLY A 91 -4.31 -1.49 3.79
N TRP A 92 -4.68 -1.62 5.05
CA TRP A 92 -3.75 -1.82 6.15
C TRP A 92 -4.40 -2.70 7.21
N GLY A 93 -3.57 -3.31 8.05
CA GLY A 93 -4.02 -4.19 9.12
C GLY A 93 -3.06 -4.13 10.29
N ARG A 94 -3.50 -4.67 11.43
CA ARG A 94 -2.67 -4.81 12.63
C ARG A 94 -2.52 -6.29 12.95
N ILE A 95 -1.30 -6.72 13.21
CA ILE A 95 -1.04 -8.02 13.84
C ILE A 95 -1.27 -7.85 15.33
N ILE A 96 -2.31 -8.50 15.86
CA ILE A 96 -2.63 -8.47 17.29
C ILE A 96 -2.06 -9.72 17.94
N ASN A 97 -0.95 -9.56 18.64
CA ASN A 97 -0.32 -10.63 19.40
C ASN A 97 -1.07 -10.87 20.71
N LEU A 98 -1.68 -12.06 20.87
CA LEU A 98 -2.41 -12.45 22.07
C LEU A 98 -1.57 -13.35 23.00
N SER A 99 -1.00 -12.78 24.07
CA SER A 99 -0.29 -13.55 25.10
C SER A 99 -1.23 -14.09 26.21
N SER A 100 -0.65 -14.48 27.36
CA SER A 100 -1.37 -15.02 28.52
C SER A 100 -0.63 -14.65 29.81
N VAL A 101 -1.31 -14.71 30.97
CA VAL A 101 -0.67 -14.65 32.29
C VAL A 101 0.47 -15.68 32.41
N ARG A 102 0.32 -16.84 31.74
CA ARG A 102 1.37 -17.87 31.67
C ARG A 102 2.59 -17.50 30.83
N GLY A 103 2.50 -16.45 30.03
CA GLY A 103 3.62 -15.79 29.39
C GLY A 103 4.40 -14.87 30.34
N LEU A 104 3.88 -14.52 31.51
CA LEU A 104 4.59 -13.73 32.52
C LEU A 104 5.01 -14.57 33.73
N ARG A 105 4.19 -15.53 34.14
CA ARG A 105 4.44 -16.42 35.28
C ARG A 105 4.20 -17.87 34.88
N ALA A 106 5.22 -18.70 34.99
CA ALA A 106 5.13 -20.12 34.61
C ALA A 106 4.18 -20.90 35.54
N ASN A 107 3.61 -22.01 35.03
CA ASN A 107 2.80 -22.96 35.78
C ASN A 107 3.29 -24.39 35.48
N PRO A 108 3.39 -25.29 36.50
CA PRO A 108 3.61 -26.71 36.29
C PRO A 108 2.79 -27.33 35.14
N LEU A 109 3.40 -28.32 34.46
CA LEU A 109 2.82 -29.06 33.33
C LEU A 109 2.46 -28.20 32.09
N GLY A 110 2.89 -26.94 32.05
CA GLY A 110 2.60 -25.99 30.97
C GLY A 110 3.82 -25.47 30.21
N SER A 111 4.98 -26.13 30.27
CA SER A 111 6.26 -25.60 29.80
C SER A 111 6.25 -25.11 28.35
N ALA A 112 5.70 -25.90 27.42
CA ALA A 112 5.58 -25.52 26.01
C ALA A 112 4.68 -24.29 25.81
N TYR A 113 3.55 -24.25 26.51
CA TYR A 113 2.61 -23.12 26.44
C TYR A 113 3.21 -21.85 27.05
N CYS A 114 3.86 -21.97 28.20
CA CYS A 114 4.57 -20.86 28.85
C CYS A 114 5.67 -20.31 27.95
N ALA A 115 6.50 -21.18 27.37
CA ALA A 115 7.57 -20.77 26.45
C ALA A 115 7.01 -20.03 25.21
N ALA A 116 5.97 -20.56 24.56
CA ALA A 116 5.35 -19.92 23.41
C ALA A 116 4.77 -18.54 23.76
N LYS A 117 4.08 -18.41 24.89
CA LYS A 117 3.49 -17.14 25.34
C LYS A 117 4.55 -16.13 25.82
N HIS A 118 5.66 -16.60 26.38
CA HIS A 118 6.82 -15.77 26.73
C HIS A 118 7.51 -15.23 25.46
N GLY A 119 7.68 -16.08 24.44
CA GLY A 119 8.22 -15.70 23.14
C GLY A 119 7.39 -14.63 22.45
N LEU A 120 6.05 -14.76 22.48
CA LEU A 120 5.15 -13.74 21.92
C LEU A 120 5.29 -12.37 22.60
N LEU A 121 5.56 -12.33 23.91
CA LEU A 121 5.87 -11.07 24.61
C LEU A 121 7.20 -10.47 24.14
N GLY A 122 8.20 -11.32 23.86
CA GLY A 122 9.47 -10.88 23.29
C GLY A 122 9.33 -10.29 21.89
N LEU A 123 8.42 -10.82 21.06
CA LEU A 123 8.12 -10.30 19.72
C LEU A 123 7.35 -8.97 19.70
N THR A 124 6.81 -8.54 20.84
CA THR A 124 5.94 -7.36 20.95
C THR A 124 6.64 -6.20 21.67
N LYS A 125 7.88 -6.38 22.13
CA LYS A 125 8.68 -5.36 22.81
C LYS A 125 9.56 -4.58 21.85
#